data_AF-A0A806JC82-F1
#
_entry.id   AF-A0A806JC82-F1
#
_cell.length_a   1.000
_cell.length_b   1.000
_cell.length_c   1.000
_cell.angle_alpha   90.00
_cell.angle_beta   90.00
_cell.angle_gamma   90.00
#
_symmetry.space_group_name_H-M   'P 1'
#
loop_
_entity.id
_entity.type
_entity.pdbx_description
1 polymer ?
#
loop_
_entity_poly.entity_id
_entity_poly.type
_entity_poly.pdbx_seq_one_letter_code
_entity_poly.pdbx_strand_id
1 'polypeptide(L)'
;MDTTFFGRYFGVLVLMDLNSNNVISHYFVRTEKDIYYKLALNGLREKGYKIQSIVCDGRRGLMKDLFNTPVQMCQFYMVAIVMQKLRKKHQSQAGKELKIIAKTLTKSSKMNFIGDYILGL
;
A
#
# COMPACT_ATOMS: atom_id res chain seq x y z
N MET A 1 2.39 5.87 -1.94
CA MET A 1 3.55 5.96 -2.84
C MET A 1 3.68 4.65 -3.58
N ASP A 2 3.96 4.70 -4.87
CA ASP A 2 4.11 3.51 -5.72
C ASP A 2 5.03 3.82 -6.91
N THR A 3 5.64 2.80 -7.49
CA THR A 3 6.47 2.91 -8.70
C THR A 3 5.86 2.11 -9.84
N THR A 4 5.44 2.80 -10.89
CA THR A 4 4.92 2.16 -12.11
C THR A 4 5.99 2.14 -13.21
N PHE A 5 6.21 0.99 -13.85
CA PHE A 5 7.14 0.85 -14.98
C PHE A 5 6.41 0.80 -16.32
N PHE A 6 6.88 1.58 -17.29
CA PHE A 6 6.50 1.51 -18.70
C PHE A 6 7.69 0.95 -19.49
N GLY A 7 7.64 -0.35 -19.79
CA GLY A 7 8.76 -1.07 -20.40
C GLY A 7 9.88 -1.38 -19.39
N ARG A 8 11.09 -1.63 -19.89
CA ARG A 8 12.19 -2.19 -19.06
C ARG A 8 12.97 -1.16 -18.23
N TYR A 9 13.05 0.09 -18.67
CA TYR A 9 13.99 1.08 -18.10
C TYR A 9 13.36 2.44 -17.80
N PHE A 10 12.05 2.55 -17.86
CA PHE A 10 11.33 3.79 -17.58
C PHE A 10 10.27 3.51 -16.53
N GLY A 11 10.58 3.85 -15.29
CA GLY A 11 9.66 3.81 -14.16
C GLY A 11 9.42 5.20 -13.59
N VAL A 12 8.25 5.39 -13.00
CA VAL A 12 7.85 6.63 -12.34
C VAL A 12 7.42 6.29 -10.93
N LEU A 13 8.21 6.74 -9.95
CA LEU A 13 7.86 6.74 -8.54
C LEU A 13 6.99 7.97 -8.26
N VAL A 14 5.80 7.75 -7.70
CA VAL A 14 4.84 8.81 -7.37
C VAL A 14 4.54 8.81 -5.89
N LEU A 15 4.58 9.99 -5.28
CA LEU A 15 4.10 10.25 -3.93
C LEU A 15 2.91 11.20 -4.04
N MET A 16 1.81 10.80 -3.41
CA MET A 16 0.55 11.53 -3.40
C MET A 16 0.18 11.82 -1.96
N ASP A 17 -0.32 13.03 -1.70
CA ASP A 17 -0.92 13.36 -0.42
C ASP A 17 -2.37 12.87 -0.39
N LEU A 18 -2.71 12.14 0.68
CA LEU A 18 -4.03 11.55 0.85
C LEU A 18 -5.11 12.60 1.12
N ASN A 19 -4.77 13.69 1.80
CA ASN A 19 -5.76 14.69 2.20
C ASN A 19 -6.19 15.56 1.01
N SER A 20 -5.24 15.97 0.19
CA SER A 20 -5.49 16.79 -1.00
C SER A 20 -5.71 16.00 -2.28
N ASN A 21 -5.43 14.69 -2.29
CA ASN A 21 -5.38 13.84 -3.49
C ASN A 21 -4.44 14.34 -4.60
N ASN A 22 -3.49 15.22 -4.26
CA ASN A 22 -2.54 15.76 -5.22
C ASN A 22 -1.22 14.98 -5.21
N VAL A 23 -0.61 14.86 -6.38
CA VAL A 23 0.77 14.38 -6.50
C VAL A 23 1.70 15.45 -5.93
N ILE A 24 2.42 15.10 -4.87
CA ILE A 24 3.34 16.02 -4.17
C ILE A 24 4.78 15.88 -4.64
N SER A 25 5.16 14.71 -5.15
CA SER A 25 6.46 14.50 -5.80
C SER A 25 6.42 13.30 -6.75
N HIS A 26 7.27 13.36 -7.77
CA HIS A 26 7.48 12.25 -8.70
C HIS A 26 8.96 12.17 -9.10
N TYR A 27 9.43 10.96 -9.38
CA TYR A 27 10.81 10.70 -9.76
C TYR A 27 10.86 9.66 -10.88
N PHE A 28 11.64 9.94 -11.92
CA PHE A 28 11.96 8.95 -12.95
C PHE A 28 13.04 7.99 -12.43
N VAL A 29 12.76 6.70 -12.50
CA VAL A 29 13.64 5.64 -12.02
C VAL A 29 13.83 4.57 -13.10
N ARG A 30 15.05 4.06 -13.26
CA ARG A 30 15.33 2.98 -14.21
C ARG A 30 15.02 1.59 -13.66
N THR A 31 15.04 1.47 -12.33
CA THR A 31 14.85 0.23 -11.58
C THR A 31 14.19 0.56 -10.27
N GLU A 32 13.47 -0.38 -9.67
CA GLU A 32 12.85 -0.15 -8.37
C GLU A 32 13.81 -0.51 -7.22
N LYS A 33 14.25 0.49 -6.47
CA LYS A 33 15.18 0.34 -5.34
C LYS A 33 14.71 1.14 -4.13
N ASP A 34 14.92 0.58 -2.95
CA ASP A 34 14.52 1.15 -1.67
C ASP A 34 15.12 2.54 -1.42
N ILE A 35 16.32 2.81 -1.97
CA ILE A 35 16.99 4.12 -1.89
C ILE A 35 16.15 5.25 -2.50
N TYR A 36 15.40 4.99 -3.58
CA TYR A 36 14.60 6.03 -4.25
C TYR A 36 13.43 6.49 -3.38
N TYR A 37 12.79 5.56 -2.66
CA TYR A 37 11.76 5.88 -1.69
C TYR A 37 12.31 6.71 -0.52
N LYS A 38 13.48 6.33 0.00
CA LYS A 38 14.14 7.07 1.10
C LYS A 38 14.49 8.51 0.68
N LEU A 39 15.07 8.68 -0.51
CA LEU A 39 15.40 9.98 -1.07
C LEU A 39 14.15 10.84 -1.28
N ALA A 40 13.08 10.27 -1.85
CA ALA A 40 11.82 10.99 -2.05
C ALA A 40 11.21 11.49 -0.73
N LEU A 41 11.20 10.65 0.31
CA LEU A 41 10.64 11.02 1.61
C LEU A 41 11.51 12.03 2.37
N ASN A 42 12.83 11.92 2.29
CA ASN A 42 13.73 12.93 2.85
C ASN A 42 13.55 14.27 2.15
N GLY A 43 13.43 14.29 0.82
CA GLY A 43 13.15 15.51 0.07
C GLY A 43 11.83 16.17 0.46
N LEU A 44 10.80 15.41 0.85
CA LEU A 44 9.58 15.97 1.42
C LEU A 44 9.83 16.57 2.81
N ARG A 45 10.60 15.91 3.68
CA ARG A 45 10.92 16.41 5.02
C ARG A 45 11.74 17.69 4.98
N GLU A 46 12.72 17.78 4.08
CA GLU A 46 13.53 18.98 3.86
C GLU A 46 12.67 20.17 3.40
N LYS A 47 11.59 19.91 2.66
CA LYS A 47 10.58 20.91 2.27
C LYS A 47 9.59 21.25 3.39
N GLY A 48 9.76 20.69 4.60
CA GLY A 48 8.90 20.95 5.75
C GLY A 48 7.65 20.09 5.86
N TYR A 49 7.48 19.05 5.03
CA TYR A 49 6.33 18.15 5.14
C TYR A 49 6.44 17.26 6.38
N LYS A 50 5.36 17.21 7.17
CA LYS A 50 5.18 16.24 8.26
C LYS A 50 4.48 14.99 7.73
N ILE A 51 5.24 13.94 7.48
CA ILE A 51 4.72 12.65 7.01
C ILE A 51 4.07 11.91 8.19
N GLN A 52 2.75 11.76 8.16
CA GLN A 52 1.99 11.11 9.24
C GLN A 52 1.99 9.59 9.13
N SER A 53 1.84 9.08 7.91
CA SER A 53 1.87 7.67 7.58
C SER A 53 2.24 7.49 6.11
N ILE A 54 2.65 6.28 5.75
CA ILE A 54 3.00 5.92 4.38
C ILE A 54 2.14 4.74 3.99
N VAL A 55 1.44 4.85 2.87
CA VAL A 55 0.79 3.71 2.21
C VAL A 55 1.63 3.33 0.99
N CYS A 56 2.08 2.09 0.92
CA CYS A 56 2.83 1.58 -0.23
C CYS A 56 2.53 0.10 -0.49
N ASP A 57 2.99 -0.39 -1.63
CA ASP A 57 2.95 -1.82 -1.90
C ASP A 57 3.84 -2.57 -0.90
N GLY A 58 3.44 -3.77 -0.52
CA GLY A 58 4.04 -4.56 0.56
C GLY A 58 5.40 -5.16 0.23
N ARG A 59 6.25 -4.41 -0.48
CA ARG A 59 7.58 -4.84 -0.91
C ARG A 59 8.45 -5.15 0.30
N ARG A 60 9.01 -6.36 0.29
CA ARG A 60 9.91 -6.86 1.33
C ARG A 60 11.15 -5.98 1.40
N GLY A 61 11.45 -5.42 2.58
CA GLY A 61 12.58 -4.50 2.79
C GLY A 61 12.17 -3.02 2.85
N LEU A 62 11.19 -2.60 2.04
CA LEU A 62 10.67 -1.23 2.05
C LEU A 62 9.89 -0.94 3.35
N MET A 63 9.10 -1.91 3.81
CA MET A 63 8.22 -1.76 4.98
C MET A 63 8.92 -1.71 6.34
N LYS A 64 10.22 -2.03 6.42
CA LYS A 64 10.95 -1.97 7.70
C LYS A 64 11.36 -0.52 7.97
N ASP A 65 10.65 0.10 8.92
CA ASP A 65 10.95 1.39 9.53
C ASP A 65 11.48 2.44 8.55
N LEU A 66 10.60 2.88 7.65
CA LEU A 66 10.79 4.12 6.90
C LEU A 66 10.78 5.28 7.90
N PHE A 67 11.95 5.49 8.53
CA PHE A 67 12.23 6.58 9.43
C PHE A 67 11.20 6.74 10.57
N ASN A 68 10.87 5.65 11.27
CA ASN A 68 9.87 5.61 12.35
C ASN A 68 8.47 6.11 11.94
N THR A 69 8.16 6.14 10.65
CA THR A 69 6.84 6.53 10.16
C THR A 69 5.96 5.30 10.04
N PRO A 70 4.72 5.31 10.55
CA PRO A 70 3.79 4.20 10.36
C PRO A 70 3.63 3.86 8.88
N VAL A 71 3.89 2.61 8.51
CA VAL A 71 3.75 2.13 7.14
C VAL A 71 2.60 1.14 7.06
N GLN A 72 1.70 1.35 6.12
CA GLN A 72 0.59 0.47 5.81
C GLN A 72 0.73 -0.08 4.40
N MET A 73 0.46 -1.37 4.25
CA MET A 73 0.35 -1.99 2.93
C MET A 73 -0.93 -1.51 2.23
N CYS A 74 -0.82 -1.14 0.95
CA CYS A 74 -1.97 -0.77 0.13
C CYS A 74 -3.05 -1.85 0.15
N GLN A 75 -4.27 -1.50 0.56
CA GLN A 75 -5.37 -2.45 0.66
C GLN A 75 -5.78 -3.00 -0.70
N PHE A 76 -5.72 -2.19 -1.77
CA PHE A 76 -5.99 -2.68 -3.13
C PHE A 76 -5.00 -3.76 -3.55
N TYR A 77 -3.71 -3.55 -3.28
CA TYR A 77 -2.67 -4.53 -3.54
C TYR A 77 -2.82 -5.78 -2.66
N MET A 78 -3.19 -5.60 -1.39
CA MET A 78 -3.51 -6.70 -0.47
C MET A 78 -4.65 -7.57 -1.01
N VAL A 79 -5.74 -6.94 -1.47
CA VAL A 79 -6.86 -7.65 -2.11
C VAL A 79 -6.39 -8.43 -3.33
N ALA A 80 -5.57 -7.82 -4.20
CA ALA A 80 -5.03 -8.49 -5.37
C ALA A 80 -4.21 -9.74 -4.99
N ILE A 81 -3.34 -9.65 -3.97
CA ILE A 81 -2.57 -10.80 -3.48
C ILE A 81 -3.48 -11.91 -2.95
N VAL A 82 -4.45 -11.56 -2.09
CA VAL A 82 -5.38 -12.55 -1.53
C VAL A 82 -6.15 -13.24 -2.65
N MET A 83 -6.68 -12.47 -3.58
CA MET A 83 -7.43 -12.99 -4.72
C MET A 83 -6.59 -13.86 -5.66
N GLN A 84 -5.30 -13.54 -5.84
CA GLN A 84 -4.37 -14.36 -6.62
C GLN A 84 -4.07 -15.70 -5.93
N LYS A 85 -3.92 -15.69 -4.60
CA LYS A 85 -3.62 -16.91 -3.82
C LYS A 85 -4.84 -17.82 -3.63
N LEU A 86 -6.05 -17.27 -3.64
CA LEU A 86 -7.27 -18.04 -3.58
C LEU A 86 -7.54 -18.75 -4.93
N ARG A 87 -7.58 -20.10 -4.92
CA ARG A 87 -7.89 -20.90 -6.14
C ARG A 87 -9.24 -20.49 -6.75
N LYS A 88 -9.37 -20.40 -8.08
CA LYS A 88 -10.62 -19.94 -8.77
C LYS A 88 -11.94 -20.60 -8.30
N LYS A 89 -11.93 -21.87 -7.88
CA LYS A 89 -13.11 -22.61 -7.36
C LYS A 89 -12.90 -22.92 -5.88
N HIS A 90 -13.34 -22.02 -5.00
CA HIS A 90 -13.15 -22.15 -3.55
C HIS A 90 -14.05 -23.27 -3.00
N GLN A 91 -13.47 -24.42 -2.67
CA GLN A 91 -14.22 -25.51 -2.06
C GLN A 91 -14.29 -25.37 -0.53
N SER A 92 -13.26 -24.80 0.10
CA SER A 92 -13.26 -24.60 1.55
C SER A 92 -14.10 -23.40 1.97
N GLN A 93 -14.80 -23.55 3.10
CA GLN A 93 -15.60 -22.50 3.71
C GLN A 93 -14.72 -21.30 4.11
N ALA A 94 -13.58 -21.53 4.74
CA ALA A 94 -12.61 -20.50 5.09
C ALA A 94 -12.13 -19.67 3.88
N GLY A 95 -11.98 -20.29 2.70
CA GLY A 95 -11.60 -19.58 1.48
C GLY A 95 -12.70 -18.65 0.96
N LYS A 96 -13.98 -19.03 1.14
CA LYS A 96 -15.13 -18.19 0.80
C LYS A 96 -15.24 -17.00 1.76
N GLU A 97 -15.07 -17.23 3.05
CA GLU A 97 -15.10 -16.17 4.08
C GLU A 97 -13.95 -15.17 3.90
N LEU A 98 -12.72 -15.66 3.70
CA LEU A 98 -11.58 -14.79 3.44
C LEU A 98 -11.79 -13.91 2.21
N LYS A 99 -12.44 -14.43 1.16
CA LYS A 99 -12.80 -13.65 -0.02
C LYS A 99 -13.80 -12.54 0.29
N ILE A 100 -14.79 -12.81 1.16
CA ILE A 100 -15.76 -11.80 1.59
C ILE A 100 -15.03 -10.69 2.34
N ILE A 101 -14.24 -11.04 3.36
CA ILE A 101 -13.45 -10.10 4.15
C ILE A 101 -12.51 -9.27 3.26
N ALA A 102 -11.77 -9.92 2.35
CA ALA A 102 -10.85 -9.22 1.46
C ALA A 102 -11.58 -8.17 0.60
N LYS A 103 -12.77 -8.48 0.08
CA LYS A 103 -13.54 -7.54 -0.74
C LYS A 103 -14.09 -6.33 0.04
N THR A 104 -14.18 -6.40 1.36
CA THR A 104 -14.64 -5.26 2.19
C THR A 104 -13.49 -4.35 2.62
N LEU A 105 -12.23 -4.83 2.59
CA LEU A 105 -11.05 -4.09 3.07
C LEU A 105 -10.92 -2.65 2.55
N THR A 106 -11.21 -2.40 1.26
CA THR A 106 -11.04 -1.07 0.65
C THR A 106 -12.21 -0.12 0.94
N LYS A 107 -13.25 -0.59 1.65
CA LYS A 107 -14.47 0.17 1.94
C LYS A 107 -14.77 0.24 3.44
N SER A 108 -14.15 -0.60 4.24
CA SER A 108 -14.36 -0.63 5.69
C SER A 108 -13.48 0.37 6.41
N SER A 109 -14.07 1.08 7.36
CA SER A 109 -13.31 1.80 8.38
C SER A 109 -12.62 0.81 9.33
N LYS A 110 -11.62 1.26 10.08
CA LYS A 110 -11.01 0.46 11.16
C LYS A 110 -12.07 -0.05 12.14
N MET A 111 -13.01 0.80 12.53
CA MET A 111 -14.07 0.47 13.49
C MET A 111 -14.98 -0.64 12.96
N ASN A 112 -15.47 -0.50 11.72
CA ASN A 112 -16.35 -1.50 11.11
C ASN A 112 -15.62 -2.84 10.96
N PHE A 113 -14.37 -2.82 10.50
CA PHE A 113 -13.58 -4.04 10.34
C PHE A 113 -13.38 -4.79 11.68
N ILE A 114 -13.12 -4.05 12.76
CA ILE A 114 -12.98 -4.64 14.09
C ILE A 114 -14.32 -5.18 14.59
N GLY A 115 -15.42 -4.43 14.44
CA GLY A 115 -16.76 -4.87 14.83
C GLY A 115 -17.17 -6.15 14.11
N ASP A 116 -17.21 -6.10 12.79
CA ASP A 116 -17.74 -7.15 11.91
C ASP A 116 -16.95 -8.47 12.01
N TYR A 117 -15.61 -8.39 12.20
CA TYR A 117 -14.73 -9.56 12.00
C TYR A 117 -13.82 -9.92 13.18
N ILE A 118 -13.60 -9.02 14.15
CA ILE A 118 -12.72 -9.31 15.31
C ILE A 118 -13.55 -9.50 16.57
N LEU A 119 -14.51 -8.62 16.81
CA LEU A 119 -15.36 -8.66 18.00
C LEU A 119 -16.64 -9.49 17.78
N GLY A 120 -17.04 -9.71 16.52
CA GLY A 120 -18.24 -10.47 16.17
C GLY A 120 -19.54 -9.75 16.57
N LEU A 121 -19.52 -8.42 16.49
CA LEU A 121 -20.65 -7.54 16.79
C LEU A 121 -21.60 -7.39 15.60
#